data_AF-A0A930F7T1-F1
#
_entry.id   AF-A0A930F7T1-F1
#
_cell.length_a   1.000
_cell.length_b   1.000
_cell.length_c   1.000
_cell.angle_alpha   90.00
_cell.angle_beta   90.00
_cell.angle_gamma   90.00
#
_symmetry.space_group_name_H-M   'P 1'
#
loop_
_entity.id
_entity.type
_entity.pdbx_description
1 polymer ?
#
loop_
_entity_poly.entity_id
_entity_poly.type
_entity_poly.pdbx_seq_one_letter_code
_entity_poly.pdbx_strand_id
1 'polypeptide(L)'
;MKKFIKHFKNINEDQLNMKLIKREYEDDLLDFVVNVFKSLEVIRSIQFIDYTVEYDESKIDINKYITSRKKKKKKEEHIKYHYIKSDRVFELTMRFHIEGIDNNEFKSKIITRSILLPKKDHNNYMTLKDKKYFLLYQLVDNSTYVSKNGITLKSLMPIVVNTRHNTLTDCTGESFDVVSYFLALFKREIPVFLFYFAKIGFSATLSYFAVERIIDAVSEPYPEDEDHYYFKVNKHIYLKVRRHFFDKYQYVKAVTAMLKECMSTRTTIEDLEDIDYWTEHIGGLFTKTAHKMRDSGNSTITFFERLLDLTTKDILKVSEINKQSIYSIVRWMIQNFAELKQKNNMDLSTKRLRLNEYIASMLSMRLGESVNRLLSSQGKATFKQVENIFKFPGNIVLQLLQTSQLLKYDDRVNDLDIFSALRYTVKGPNSLGSKSDRNINVKFRGVHPSYLGNLDINVYSSSSPGLSGSCTPFAKVHKLYFDDAPEPQDQEYEIMKELAEEDAKQGILSIEIGNNPVEYYEARMEMLKRQANNFNITYMTDEDEGMLYVILGEPTTNYDI
;
A
#
# COMPACT_ATOMS: atom_id res chain seq x y z
N MET A 1 43.88 32.30 -17.10
CA MET A 1 42.76 31.41 -17.47
C MET A 1 41.73 31.22 -16.35
N LYS A 2 42.05 30.67 -15.16
CA LYS A 2 41.07 30.49 -14.06
C LYS A 2 40.28 31.75 -13.64
N LYS A 3 40.92 32.94 -13.65
CA LYS A 3 40.25 34.23 -13.36
C LYS A 3 39.23 34.68 -14.43
N PHE A 4 39.32 34.16 -15.66
CA PHE A 4 38.40 34.48 -16.76
C PHE A 4 37.24 33.48 -16.85
N ILE A 5 37.44 32.23 -16.44
CA ILE A 5 36.41 31.17 -16.43
C ILE A 5 35.18 31.57 -15.60
N LYS A 6 35.37 32.28 -14.47
CA LYS A 6 34.25 32.77 -13.64
C LYS A 6 33.30 33.73 -14.36
N HIS A 7 33.72 34.34 -15.47
CA HIS A 7 32.92 35.26 -16.26
C HIS A 7 32.17 34.58 -17.41
N PHE A 8 32.51 33.33 -17.72
CA PHE A 8 31.78 32.50 -18.67
C PHE A 8 30.71 31.70 -17.92
N LYS A 9 29.57 32.34 -17.62
CA LYS A 9 28.40 31.64 -17.08
C LYS A 9 27.83 30.74 -18.18
N ASN A 10 27.67 29.45 -17.89
CA ASN A 10 27.04 28.54 -18.85
C ASN A 10 25.54 28.86 -18.90
N ILE A 11 25.00 29.07 -20.11
CA ILE A 11 23.59 29.42 -20.33
C ILE A 11 22.64 28.36 -19.73
N ASN A 12 23.09 27.10 -19.67
CA ASN A 12 22.31 25.98 -19.16
C ASN A 12 22.59 25.67 -17.68
N GLU A 13 23.45 26.44 -17.00
CA GLU A 13 23.76 26.20 -15.58
C GLU A 13 22.52 26.29 -14.70
N ASP A 14 21.64 27.26 -14.98
CA ASP A 14 20.40 27.48 -14.24
C ASP A 14 19.36 26.37 -14.50
N GLN A 15 19.55 25.54 -15.55
CA GLN A 15 18.68 24.40 -15.86
C GLN A 15 19.10 23.10 -15.16
N LEU A 16 20.27 23.08 -14.51
CA LEU A 16 20.74 21.91 -13.79
C LEU A 16 19.86 21.63 -12.57
N ASN A 17 19.42 20.38 -12.43
CA ASN A 17 18.67 19.94 -11.26
C ASN A 17 19.62 19.67 -10.09
N MET A 18 20.17 20.75 -9.51
CA MET A 18 21.11 20.68 -8.40
C MET A 18 20.51 19.99 -7.17
N LYS A 19 19.19 20.12 -6.96
CA LYS A 19 18.47 19.47 -5.86
C LYS A 19 18.51 17.94 -6.01
N LEU A 20 18.32 17.42 -7.22
CA LEU A 20 18.46 15.98 -7.49
C LEU A 20 19.91 15.51 -7.35
N ILE A 21 20.88 16.29 -7.86
CA ILE A 21 22.32 15.97 -7.77
C ILE A 21 22.77 15.90 -6.30
N LYS A 22 22.36 16.86 -5.48
CA LYS A 22 22.69 16.94 -4.05
C LYS A 22 21.81 16.05 -3.16
N ARG A 23 20.79 15.41 -3.73
CA ARG A 23 19.81 14.54 -3.04
C ARG A 23 18.97 15.27 -2.00
N GLU A 24 18.65 16.54 -2.26
CA GLU A 24 17.87 17.39 -1.35
C GLU A 24 16.38 17.02 -1.30
N TYR A 25 15.89 16.26 -2.29
CA TYR A 25 14.49 15.78 -2.33
C TYR A 25 14.23 14.53 -1.48
N GLU A 26 15.27 13.96 -0.84
CA GLU A 26 15.13 12.76 -0.04
C GLU A 26 14.76 13.08 1.40
N ASP A 27 13.69 12.46 1.89
CA ASP A 27 13.36 12.50 3.32
C ASP A 27 14.37 11.66 4.14
N ASP A 28 14.42 11.92 5.44
CA ASP A 28 15.39 11.30 6.33
C ASP A 28 15.20 9.77 6.41
N LEU A 29 16.32 9.03 6.40
CA LEU A 29 16.32 7.58 6.56
C LEU A 29 15.73 7.18 7.92
N LEU A 30 15.97 8.01 8.96
CA LEU A 30 15.46 7.76 10.30
C LEU A 30 13.94 7.63 10.33
N ASP A 31 13.23 8.57 9.69
CA ASP A 31 11.77 8.61 9.68
C ASP A 31 11.17 7.36 9.04
N PHE A 32 11.70 6.95 7.88
CA PHE A 32 11.24 5.72 7.23
C PHE A 32 11.49 4.47 8.10
N VAL A 33 12.65 4.38 8.76
CA VAL A 33 12.98 3.23 9.60
C VAL A 33 12.08 3.20 10.85
N VAL A 34 11.84 4.34 11.49
CA VAL A 34 10.93 4.45 12.64
C VAL A 34 9.51 4.07 12.24
N ASN A 35 9.03 4.55 11.10
CA ASN A 35 7.70 4.20 10.58
C ASN A 35 7.53 2.69 10.35
N VAL A 36 8.59 2.00 9.90
CA VAL A 36 8.57 0.53 9.79
C VAL A 36 8.37 -0.13 11.14
N PHE A 37 9.00 0.35 12.21
CA PHE A 37 8.81 -0.22 13.55
C PHE A 37 7.47 0.15 14.19
N LYS A 38 6.98 1.38 13.97
CA LYS A 38 5.60 1.78 14.36
C LYS A 38 4.55 0.90 13.68
N SER A 39 4.79 0.46 12.44
CA SER A 39 3.85 -0.45 11.77
C SER A 39 3.65 -1.82 12.47
N LEU A 40 4.48 -2.17 13.47
CA LEU A 40 4.27 -3.36 14.30
C LEU A 40 3.12 -3.22 15.30
N GLU A 41 2.66 -2.00 15.60
CA GLU A 41 1.53 -1.73 16.51
C GLU A 41 0.18 -2.24 16.00
N VAL A 42 0.10 -2.63 14.73
CA VAL A 42 -1.06 -3.34 14.17
C VAL A 42 -1.31 -4.65 14.93
N ILE A 43 -0.27 -5.24 15.53
CA ILE A 43 -0.42 -6.35 16.48
C ILE A 43 -0.78 -5.73 17.82
N ARG A 44 -2.05 -5.90 18.26
CA ARG A 44 -2.57 -5.33 19.53
C ARG A 44 -1.66 -5.55 20.75
N SER A 45 -0.91 -6.64 20.76
CA SER A 45 0.08 -7.01 21.79
C SER A 45 1.36 -6.17 21.81
N ILE A 46 1.56 -5.24 20.87
CA ILE A 46 2.78 -4.44 20.72
C ILE A 46 2.40 -2.97 20.71
N GLN A 47 3.07 -2.18 21.54
CA GLN A 47 2.96 -0.73 21.56
C GLN A 47 4.35 -0.11 21.45
N PHE A 48 4.51 0.84 20.54
CA PHE A 48 5.72 1.63 20.38
C PHE A 48 5.71 2.76 21.41
N ILE A 49 6.73 2.82 22.26
CA ILE A 49 6.80 3.83 23.33
C ILE A 49 7.50 5.07 22.78
N ASP A 50 8.77 4.92 22.41
CA ASP A 50 9.60 5.99 21.89
C ASP A 50 10.90 5.44 21.26
N TYR A 51 11.71 6.36 20.77
CA TYR A 51 13.05 6.07 20.27
C TYR A 51 14.03 7.19 20.64
N THR A 52 15.31 6.83 20.70
CA THR A 52 16.44 7.74 20.87
C THR A 52 17.49 7.45 19.82
N VAL A 53 18.22 8.49 19.41
CA VAL A 53 19.25 8.39 18.38
C VAL A 53 20.56 8.93 18.91
N GLU A 54 21.64 8.16 18.74
CA GLU A 54 23.00 8.59 19.03
C GLU A 54 23.79 8.72 17.72
N TYR A 55 24.18 9.95 17.39
CA TYR A 55 24.92 10.30 16.17
C TYR A 55 26.43 10.34 16.37
N ASP A 56 26.88 10.36 17.62
CA ASP A 56 28.29 10.33 18.00
C ASP A 56 28.83 8.91 17.91
N GLU A 57 29.59 8.67 16.84
CA GLU A 57 30.24 7.40 16.53
C GLU A 57 31.12 6.88 17.68
N SER A 58 31.69 7.78 18.50
CA SER A 58 32.58 7.41 19.62
C SER A 58 31.87 6.71 20.78
N LYS A 59 30.57 6.95 20.93
CA LYS A 59 29.74 6.34 21.99
C LYS A 59 29.15 5.00 21.57
N ILE A 60 29.28 4.63 20.29
CA ILE A 60 28.68 3.43 19.71
C ILE A 60 29.69 2.28 19.76
N ASP A 61 29.41 1.28 20.60
CA ASP A 61 30.23 0.06 20.65
C ASP A 61 29.75 -0.94 19.58
N ILE A 62 30.40 -0.89 18.41
CA ILE A 62 30.12 -1.77 17.27
C ILE A 62 30.27 -3.26 17.64
N ASN A 63 31.12 -3.60 18.62
CA ASN A 63 31.36 -5.00 19.00
C ASN A 63 30.12 -5.66 19.61
N LYS A 64 29.21 -4.89 20.23
CA LYS A 64 27.91 -5.39 20.75
C LYS A 64 27.04 -6.00 19.66
N TYR A 65 27.26 -5.60 18.41
CA TYR A 65 26.46 -6.00 17.25
C TYR A 65 27.05 -7.17 16.47
N ILE A 66 28.24 -7.63 16.83
CA ILE A 66 28.93 -8.75 16.17
C ILE A 66 28.47 -10.07 16.81
N THR A 67 27.69 -10.86 16.06
CA THR A 67 27.27 -12.20 16.51
C THR A 67 28.30 -13.26 16.10
N SER A 68 29.07 -13.77 17.08
CA SER A 68 29.91 -14.95 16.89
C SER A 68 29.06 -16.24 16.89
N ARG A 69 29.20 -17.09 15.87
CA ARG A 69 28.48 -18.39 15.78
C ARG A 69 28.95 -19.45 16.80
N LYS A 70 29.94 -19.18 17.66
CA LYS A 70 30.48 -20.18 18.61
C LYS A 70 29.68 -20.21 19.91
N LYS A 71 28.73 -21.15 20.02
CA LYS A 71 27.82 -21.38 21.17
C LYS A 71 28.47 -21.84 22.50
N LYS A 72 29.80 -21.90 22.64
CA LYS A 72 30.46 -22.66 23.74
C LYS A 72 31.61 -21.96 24.50
N LYS A 73 31.74 -20.64 24.48
CA LYS A 73 32.75 -19.93 25.29
C LYS A 73 32.10 -18.88 26.21
N LYS A 74 32.68 -18.70 27.41
CA LYS A 74 32.22 -17.72 28.41
C LYS A 74 32.27 -16.30 27.82
N LYS A 75 31.32 -15.44 28.21
CA LYS A 75 31.16 -14.05 27.72
C LYS A 75 32.45 -13.22 27.70
N GLU A 76 33.37 -13.48 28.63
CA GLU A 76 34.65 -12.78 28.77
C GLU A 76 35.69 -13.14 27.68
N GLU A 77 35.57 -14.30 27.02
CA GLU A 77 36.48 -14.71 25.94
C GLU A 77 36.03 -14.24 24.54
N HIS A 78 34.91 -13.50 24.44
CA HIS A 78 34.37 -13.09 23.14
C HIS A 78 35.13 -11.94 22.47
N ILE A 79 35.98 -11.22 23.21
CA ILE A 79 36.76 -10.10 22.67
C ILE A 79 38.21 -10.58 22.51
N LYS A 80 38.50 -11.30 21.41
CA LYS A 80 39.89 -11.64 21.03
C LYS A 80 40.40 -10.84 19.84
N TYR A 81 39.54 -10.09 19.14
CA TYR A 81 39.91 -9.31 17.96
C TYR A 81 39.17 -7.98 17.97
N HIS A 82 39.91 -6.88 18.01
CA HIS A 82 39.37 -5.56 17.70
C HIS A 82 39.31 -5.46 16.17
N TYR A 83 38.12 -5.25 15.59
CA TYR A 83 38.05 -4.95 14.17
C TYR A 83 38.59 -3.53 13.97
N ILE A 84 39.67 -3.41 13.19
CA ILE A 84 40.27 -2.14 12.79
C ILE A 84 39.38 -1.41 11.76
N LYS A 85 38.34 -2.10 11.25
CA LYS A 85 37.47 -1.56 10.21
C LYS A 85 36.48 -0.55 10.77
N SER A 86 36.52 0.65 10.21
CA SER A 86 35.61 1.74 10.52
C SER A 86 34.35 1.64 9.65
N ASP A 87 33.21 1.45 10.30
CA ASP A 87 31.89 1.68 9.74
C ASP A 87 31.40 3.02 10.27
N ARG A 88 31.03 3.96 9.39
CA ARG A 88 30.42 5.23 9.80
C ARG A 88 28.92 5.05 9.94
N VAL A 89 28.47 4.94 11.19
CA VAL A 89 27.09 4.58 11.55
C VAL A 89 26.57 5.45 12.68
N PHE A 90 25.25 5.49 12.82
CA PHE A 90 24.58 6.02 14.01
C PHE A 90 23.68 4.94 14.60
N GLU A 91 23.39 5.04 15.90
CA GLU A 91 22.62 4.04 16.65
C GLU A 91 21.21 4.55 16.91
N LEU A 92 20.21 3.78 16.48
CA LEU A 92 18.80 4.00 16.79
C LEU A 92 18.36 3.00 17.85
N THR A 93 17.99 3.49 19.03
CA THR A 93 17.45 2.68 20.12
C THR A 93 15.95 2.92 20.25
N MET A 94 15.17 1.84 20.25
CA MET A 94 13.70 1.89 20.31
C MET A 94 13.19 1.09 21.51
N ARG A 95 12.10 1.56 22.11
CA ARG A 95 11.44 0.90 23.23
C ARG A 95 10.03 0.49 22.85
N PHE A 96 9.69 -0.76 23.16
CA PHE A 96 8.39 -1.35 22.88
C PHE A 96 7.81 -1.93 24.17
N HIS A 97 6.53 -1.69 24.41
CA HIS A 97 5.75 -2.44 25.38
C HIS A 97 5.14 -3.65 24.67
N ILE A 98 5.38 -4.85 25.21
CA ILE A 98 4.77 -6.07 24.71
C ILE A 98 3.94 -6.73 25.79
N GLU A 99 2.78 -7.25 25.39
CA GLU A 99 1.87 -7.96 26.27
C GLU A 99 1.32 -9.23 25.62
N GLY A 100 1.00 -10.23 26.42
CA GLY A 100 0.42 -11.46 25.91
C GLY A 100 0.33 -12.56 26.95
N ILE A 101 -0.27 -13.67 26.55
CA ILE A 101 -0.44 -14.84 27.42
C ILE A 101 0.71 -15.82 27.16
N ASP A 102 1.33 -16.33 28.20
CA ASP A 102 2.31 -17.43 28.17
C ASP A 102 1.92 -18.42 29.27
N ASN A 103 1.68 -19.68 28.91
CA ASN A 103 1.27 -20.71 29.87
C ASN A 103 0.07 -20.30 30.76
N ASN A 104 -0.97 -19.66 30.19
CA ASN A 104 -2.15 -19.13 30.87
C ASN A 104 -1.91 -17.97 31.86
N GLU A 105 -0.70 -17.42 31.92
CA GLU A 105 -0.39 -16.21 32.67
C GLU A 105 -0.27 -15.01 31.74
N PHE A 106 -0.85 -13.88 32.13
CA PHE A 106 -0.63 -12.61 31.45
C PHE A 106 0.78 -12.09 31.78
N LYS A 107 1.56 -11.77 30.75
CA LYS A 107 2.89 -11.19 30.88
C LYS A 107 2.95 -9.89 30.10
N SER A 108 3.54 -8.88 30.72
CA SER A 108 3.90 -7.60 30.12
C SER A 108 5.39 -7.35 30.32
N LYS A 109 6.04 -6.74 29.31
CA LYS A 109 7.46 -6.41 29.36
C LYS A 109 7.78 -5.25 28.43
N ILE A 110 8.70 -4.38 28.87
CA ILE A 110 9.33 -3.40 27.99
C ILE A 110 10.59 -4.01 27.37
N ILE A 111 10.66 -3.98 26.04
CA ILE A 111 11.80 -4.43 25.26
C ILE A 111 12.50 -3.22 24.66
N THR A 112 13.80 -3.11 24.92
CA THR A 112 14.69 -2.15 24.26
C THR A 112 15.50 -2.84 23.17
N ARG A 113 15.48 -2.27 21.96
CA ARG A 113 16.25 -2.77 20.81
C ARG A 113 16.96 -1.63 20.10
N SER A 114 18.24 -1.88 19.84
CA SER A 114 19.11 -0.93 19.15
C SER A 114 19.54 -1.50 17.81
N ILE A 115 19.56 -0.64 16.79
CA ILE A 115 20.02 -0.96 15.45
C ILE A 115 21.01 0.08 14.93
N LEU A 116 21.91 -0.35 14.05
CA LEU A 116 22.88 0.51 13.39
C LEU A 116 22.38 0.93 12.01
N LEU A 117 22.42 2.22 11.74
CA LEU A 117 22.07 2.83 10.46
C LEU A 117 23.30 3.50 9.84
N PRO A 118 23.49 3.42 8.51
CA PRO A 118 24.65 4.01 7.85
C PRO A 118 24.56 5.54 7.86
N LYS A 119 25.68 6.20 8.14
CA LYS A 119 25.79 7.66 8.07
C LYS A 119 26.29 8.07 6.68
N LYS A 120 25.58 9.00 6.04
CA LYS A 120 26.03 9.64 4.80
C LYS A 120 27.02 10.76 5.12
N ASP A 121 28.04 10.94 4.29
CA ASP A 121 28.91 12.11 4.32
C ASP A 121 28.30 13.30 3.56
N HIS A 122 29.02 14.43 3.51
CA HIS A 122 28.59 15.65 2.83
C HIS A 122 28.38 15.47 1.31
N ASN A 123 28.95 14.42 0.71
CA ASN A 123 28.81 14.08 -0.69
C ASN A 123 27.89 12.86 -0.90
N ASN A 124 27.08 12.50 0.10
CA ASN A 124 26.14 11.39 0.08
C ASN A 124 26.76 9.98 0.00
N TYR A 125 28.05 9.82 0.30
CA TYR A 125 28.70 8.52 0.39
C TYR A 125 28.56 7.92 1.79
N MET A 126 28.57 6.59 1.83
CA MET A 126 28.59 5.78 3.04
C MET A 126 29.94 5.09 3.16
N THR A 127 30.58 5.18 4.33
CA THR A 127 31.80 4.44 4.62
C THR A 127 31.45 3.18 5.40
N LEU A 128 31.58 2.02 4.75
CA LEU A 128 31.32 0.72 5.35
C LEU A 128 32.55 -0.17 5.14
N LYS A 129 33.07 -0.81 6.19
CA LYS A 129 34.24 -1.70 6.16
C LYS A 129 35.45 -1.03 5.49
N ASP A 130 35.68 0.25 5.83
CA ASP A 130 36.71 1.15 5.25
C ASP A 130 36.59 1.40 3.74
N LYS A 131 35.45 1.06 3.15
CA LYS A 131 35.19 1.25 1.73
C LYS A 131 34.13 2.33 1.55
N LYS A 132 34.35 3.17 0.55
CA LYS A 132 33.42 4.22 0.14
C LYS A 132 32.36 3.61 -0.78
N TYR A 133 31.10 3.80 -0.41
CA TYR A 133 29.95 3.34 -1.16
C TYR A 133 29.00 4.50 -1.44
N PHE A 134 28.22 4.38 -2.51
CA PHE A 134 27.10 5.25 -2.79
C PHE A 134 25.87 4.41 -3.11
N LEU A 135 24.70 4.99 -2.85
CA LEU A 135 23.41 4.39 -3.15
C LEU A 135 22.97 4.79 -4.56
N LEU A 136 22.35 3.86 -5.29
CA LEU A 136 21.67 4.13 -6.56
C LEU A 136 20.23 4.57 -6.31
N TYR A 137 19.72 5.53 -7.10
CA TYR A 137 18.29 5.78 -7.17
C TYR A 137 17.56 4.53 -7.66
N GLN A 138 16.43 4.20 -7.04
CA GLN A 138 15.55 3.16 -7.55
C GLN A 138 14.43 3.80 -8.38
N LEU A 139 14.35 3.45 -9.66
CA LEU A 139 13.25 3.86 -10.54
C LEU A 139 12.10 2.87 -10.39
N VAL A 140 10.95 3.35 -9.93
CA VAL A 140 9.79 2.53 -9.57
C VAL A 140 8.50 3.18 -10.03
N ASP A 141 7.42 2.41 -10.14
CA ASP A 141 6.09 2.96 -10.39
C ASP A 141 5.66 3.94 -9.27
N ASN A 142 4.98 5.01 -9.65
CA ASN A 142 4.61 6.09 -8.73
C ASN A 142 3.55 5.63 -7.69
N SER A 143 2.53 4.90 -8.15
CA SER A 143 1.44 4.36 -7.36
C SER A 143 1.19 2.89 -7.73
N THR A 144 0.69 2.63 -8.92
CA THR A 144 0.26 1.33 -9.42
C THR A 144 1.02 0.94 -10.67
N TYR A 145 1.23 -0.37 -10.85
CA TYR A 145 1.71 -0.93 -12.11
C TYR A 145 0.70 -1.92 -12.66
N VAL A 146 0.65 -1.99 -13.99
CA VAL A 146 -0.28 -2.83 -14.72
C VAL A 146 0.35 -4.19 -14.97
N SER A 147 -0.33 -5.26 -14.60
CA SER A 147 0.00 -6.62 -15.03
C SER A 147 -0.99 -7.09 -16.09
N LYS A 148 -0.79 -8.28 -16.69
CA LYS A 148 -1.72 -8.81 -17.70
C LYS A 148 -3.15 -8.92 -17.14
N ASN A 149 -3.30 -9.54 -15.97
CA ASN A 149 -4.60 -9.89 -15.39
C ASN A 149 -4.97 -9.03 -14.18
N GLY A 150 -4.32 -7.89 -13.96
CA GLY A 150 -4.57 -7.12 -12.74
C GLY A 150 -3.76 -5.84 -12.64
N ILE A 151 -3.94 -5.17 -11.52
CA ILE A 151 -3.25 -3.94 -11.13
C ILE A 151 -2.63 -4.19 -9.77
N THR A 152 -1.41 -3.68 -9.57
CA THR A 152 -0.71 -3.82 -8.29
C THR A 152 -0.34 -2.46 -7.76
N LEU A 153 -0.82 -2.13 -6.56
CA LEU A 153 -0.37 -0.96 -5.82
C LEU A 153 0.97 -1.24 -5.16
N LYS A 154 1.86 -0.28 -5.29
CA LYS A 154 3.27 -0.39 -4.97
C LYS A 154 3.53 0.17 -3.57
N SER A 155 3.17 -0.61 -2.56
CA SER A 155 3.42 -0.32 -1.14
C SER A 155 4.64 -1.09 -0.59
N LEU A 156 4.91 -1.04 0.73
CA LEU A 156 5.93 -1.89 1.35
C LEU A 156 5.59 -3.38 1.13
N MET A 157 4.30 -3.74 1.23
CA MET A 157 3.73 -5.06 0.90
C MET A 157 2.71 -4.93 -0.24
N PRO A 158 3.06 -5.27 -1.49
CA PRO A 158 2.23 -4.98 -2.66
C PRO A 158 0.79 -5.49 -2.54
N ILE A 159 -0.17 -4.63 -2.89
CA ILE A 159 -1.60 -4.98 -2.93
C ILE A 159 -1.98 -5.26 -4.37
N VAL A 160 -2.42 -6.49 -4.64
CA VAL A 160 -2.66 -6.97 -6.00
C VAL A 160 -4.15 -7.21 -6.18
N VAL A 161 -4.76 -6.51 -7.14
CA VAL A 161 -6.14 -6.71 -7.59
C VAL A 161 -6.11 -7.40 -8.94
N ASN A 162 -6.56 -8.66 -8.98
CA ASN A 162 -6.66 -9.45 -10.20
C ASN A 162 -8.10 -9.47 -10.72
N THR A 163 -8.24 -9.68 -12.02
CA THR A 163 -9.51 -9.80 -12.74
C THR A 163 -9.77 -11.25 -13.14
N ARG A 164 -11.01 -11.70 -13.01
CA ARG A 164 -11.50 -12.93 -13.65
C ARG A 164 -12.69 -12.59 -14.54
N HIS A 165 -12.67 -13.13 -15.75
CA HIS A 165 -13.82 -13.06 -16.64
C HIS A 165 -14.89 -14.04 -16.17
N ASN A 166 -16.13 -13.57 -16.11
CA ASN A 166 -17.28 -14.35 -15.70
C ASN A 166 -18.48 -13.98 -16.59
N THR A 167 -19.53 -14.77 -16.53
CA THR A 167 -20.79 -14.49 -17.22
C THR A 167 -21.93 -14.38 -16.22
N LEU A 168 -22.73 -13.32 -16.35
CA LEU A 168 -23.98 -13.15 -15.61
C LEU A 168 -25.14 -13.44 -16.54
N THR A 169 -26.02 -14.34 -16.13
CA THR A 169 -27.27 -14.62 -16.83
C THR A 169 -28.42 -14.09 -15.99
N ASP A 170 -29.21 -13.20 -16.58
CA ASP A 170 -30.42 -12.66 -16.00
C ASP A 170 -31.55 -13.71 -15.96
N CYS A 171 -32.56 -13.51 -15.12
CA CYS A 171 -33.75 -14.37 -15.06
C CYS A 171 -34.51 -14.45 -16.40
N THR A 172 -34.37 -13.45 -17.27
CA THR A 172 -34.94 -13.45 -18.63
C THR A 172 -34.14 -14.32 -19.62
N GLY A 173 -32.93 -14.77 -19.27
CA GLY A 173 -32.05 -15.56 -20.11
C GLY A 173 -30.97 -14.78 -20.85
N GLU A 174 -30.98 -13.44 -20.77
CA GLU A 174 -29.91 -12.59 -21.33
C GLU A 174 -28.59 -12.82 -20.58
N SER A 175 -27.48 -12.92 -21.32
CA SER A 175 -26.16 -13.20 -20.76
C SER A 175 -25.18 -12.07 -21.05
N PHE A 176 -24.46 -11.64 -20.01
CA PHE A 176 -23.52 -10.53 -20.03
C PHE A 176 -22.12 -11.00 -19.65
N ASP A 177 -21.14 -10.62 -20.47
CA ASP A 177 -19.73 -10.79 -20.14
C ASP A 177 -19.30 -9.74 -19.12
N VAL A 178 -18.80 -10.19 -17.98
CA VAL A 178 -18.41 -9.34 -16.87
C VAL A 178 -17.05 -9.70 -16.31
N VAL A 179 -16.51 -8.82 -15.48
CA VAL A 179 -15.23 -9.03 -14.81
C VAL A 179 -15.43 -8.90 -13.31
N SER A 180 -14.91 -9.87 -12.56
CA SER A 180 -14.90 -9.85 -11.11
C SER A 180 -13.49 -9.55 -10.60
N TYR A 181 -13.39 -8.79 -9.50
CA TYR A 181 -12.11 -8.43 -8.88
C TYR A 181 -11.80 -9.28 -7.64
N PHE A 182 -10.56 -9.75 -7.56
CA PHE A 182 -10.03 -10.57 -6.48
C PHE A 182 -8.76 -9.96 -5.91
N LEU A 183 -8.59 -10.05 -4.59
CA LEU A 183 -7.34 -9.71 -3.93
C LEU A 183 -6.41 -10.92 -3.91
N ALA A 184 -5.19 -10.77 -4.41
CA ALA A 184 -4.19 -11.82 -4.31
C ALA A 184 -3.43 -11.72 -2.97
N LEU A 185 -3.86 -12.51 -1.98
CA LEU A 185 -3.29 -12.57 -0.63
C LEU A 185 -2.85 -14.00 -0.30
N PHE A 186 -1.69 -14.15 0.36
CA PHE A 186 -1.17 -15.46 0.78
C PHE A 186 -1.04 -16.52 -0.34
N LYS A 187 -0.72 -16.08 -1.58
CA LYS A 187 -0.70 -16.93 -2.79
C LYS A 187 -2.07 -17.52 -3.16
N ARG A 188 -3.15 -16.91 -2.69
CA ARG A 188 -4.53 -17.23 -3.04
C ARG A 188 -5.24 -15.98 -3.53
N GLU A 189 -6.31 -16.18 -4.28
CA GLU A 189 -7.20 -15.10 -4.70
C GLU A 189 -8.46 -15.16 -3.85
N ILE A 190 -8.77 -14.06 -3.17
CA ILE A 190 -9.89 -13.94 -2.25
C ILE A 190 -10.85 -12.91 -2.85
N PRO A 191 -12.16 -13.21 -2.96
CA PRO A 191 -13.16 -12.22 -3.35
C PRO A 191 -13.09 -10.99 -2.46
N VAL A 192 -13.04 -9.81 -3.08
CA VAL A 192 -12.79 -8.57 -2.33
C VAL A 192 -13.87 -8.29 -1.28
N PHE A 193 -15.16 -8.48 -1.63
CA PHE A 193 -16.27 -8.11 -0.76
C PHE A 193 -16.36 -8.91 0.54
N LEU A 194 -15.78 -10.11 0.61
CA LEU A 194 -15.74 -10.87 1.87
C LEU A 194 -15.11 -10.04 3.00
N PHE A 195 -14.06 -9.26 2.72
CA PHE A 195 -13.43 -8.40 3.72
C PHE A 195 -14.34 -7.29 4.22
N TYR A 196 -15.20 -6.75 3.35
CA TYR A 196 -16.12 -5.66 3.69
C TYR A 196 -17.33 -6.20 4.45
N PHE A 197 -17.91 -7.32 4.00
CA PHE A 197 -19.00 -7.99 4.70
C PHE A 197 -18.58 -8.40 6.12
N ALA A 198 -17.37 -8.94 6.29
CA ALA A 198 -16.81 -9.27 7.59
C ALA A 198 -16.39 -8.06 8.45
N LYS A 199 -16.52 -6.83 7.95
CA LYS A 199 -16.18 -5.60 8.70
C LYS A 199 -17.41 -4.77 9.04
N ILE A 200 -18.31 -4.57 8.07
CA ILE A 200 -19.44 -3.63 8.17
C ILE A 200 -20.79 -4.23 7.79
N GLY A 201 -20.86 -5.50 7.36
CA GLY A 201 -22.11 -6.11 6.86
C GLY A 201 -22.37 -5.82 5.39
N PHE A 202 -23.47 -6.37 4.86
CA PHE A 202 -23.78 -6.33 3.44
C PHE A 202 -24.30 -4.96 3.00
N SER A 203 -25.34 -4.45 3.66
CA SER A 203 -25.98 -3.17 3.30
C SER A 203 -24.98 -2.01 3.37
N ALA A 204 -24.24 -1.92 4.48
CA ALA A 204 -23.21 -0.89 4.62
C ALA A 204 -22.08 -1.02 3.58
N THR A 205 -21.79 -2.24 3.10
CA THR A 205 -20.84 -2.44 1.99
C THR A 205 -21.37 -1.83 0.69
N LEU A 206 -22.66 -2.00 0.40
CA LEU A 206 -23.27 -1.36 -0.78
C LEU A 206 -23.23 0.17 -0.68
N SER A 207 -23.51 0.73 0.51
CA SER A 207 -23.41 2.17 0.76
C SER A 207 -21.97 2.65 0.58
N TYR A 208 -20.99 1.91 1.13
CA TYR A 208 -19.57 2.24 1.06
C TYR A 208 -19.02 2.28 -0.37
N PHE A 209 -19.55 1.41 -1.24
CA PHE A 209 -19.22 1.35 -2.66
C PHE A 209 -20.11 2.25 -3.54
N ALA A 210 -20.98 3.06 -2.95
CA ALA A 210 -21.90 3.96 -3.67
C ALA A 210 -22.84 3.23 -4.65
N VAL A 211 -23.31 2.03 -4.27
CA VAL A 211 -24.18 1.19 -5.11
C VAL A 211 -25.49 0.75 -4.43
N GLU A 212 -25.72 1.12 -3.16
CA GLU A 212 -26.94 0.77 -2.40
C GLU A 212 -28.24 1.12 -3.14
N ARG A 213 -28.24 2.24 -3.87
CA ARG A 213 -29.41 2.71 -4.62
C ARG A 213 -29.55 2.07 -6.01
N ILE A 214 -28.56 1.29 -6.41
CA ILE A 214 -28.44 0.68 -7.75
C ILE A 214 -28.65 -0.83 -7.67
N ILE A 215 -28.10 -1.47 -6.63
CA ILE A 215 -28.08 -2.92 -6.43
C ILE A 215 -28.72 -3.24 -5.08
N ASP A 216 -29.61 -4.22 -5.08
CA ASP A 216 -30.26 -4.74 -3.87
C ASP A 216 -30.34 -6.27 -3.90
N ALA A 217 -30.49 -6.91 -2.72
CA ALA A 217 -30.65 -8.34 -2.58
C ALA A 217 -32.09 -8.69 -2.17
N VAL A 218 -32.81 -9.41 -3.02
CA VAL A 218 -34.23 -9.76 -2.84
C VAL A 218 -34.44 -11.27 -2.82
N SER A 219 -35.51 -11.73 -2.16
CA SER A 219 -35.83 -13.16 -2.09
C SER A 219 -36.41 -13.73 -3.37
N GLU A 220 -37.17 -12.91 -4.10
CA GLU A 220 -37.86 -13.30 -5.32
C GLU A 220 -37.77 -12.16 -6.35
N PRO A 221 -37.64 -12.49 -7.65
CA PRO A 221 -37.68 -11.48 -8.71
C PRO A 221 -39.11 -10.96 -8.89
N TYR A 222 -39.24 -9.69 -9.28
CA TYR A 222 -40.53 -9.09 -9.62
C TYR A 222 -40.73 -9.17 -11.14
N PRO A 223 -41.68 -9.98 -11.66
CA PRO A 223 -41.78 -10.26 -13.10
C PRO A 223 -42.16 -9.05 -13.96
N GLU A 224 -42.79 -8.05 -13.37
CA GLU A 224 -43.29 -6.84 -14.07
C GLU A 224 -42.28 -5.67 -14.04
N ASP A 225 -41.13 -5.85 -13.37
CA ASP A 225 -40.12 -4.80 -13.25
C ASP A 225 -39.19 -4.80 -14.48
N GLU A 226 -39.49 -3.94 -15.45
CA GLU A 226 -38.70 -3.75 -16.67
C GLU A 226 -37.47 -2.84 -16.48
N ASP A 227 -37.39 -2.11 -15.37
CA ASP A 227 -36.30 -1.16 -15.09
C ASP A 227 -35.08 -1.85 -14.44
N HIS A 228 -35.23 -3.11 -14.04
CA HIS A 228 -34.19 -3.86 -13.35
C HIS A 228 -33.81 -5.19 -14.04
N TYR A 229 -32.58 -5.60 -13.83
CA TYR A 229 -32.10 -6.97 -14.05
C TYR A 229 -32.16 -7.74 -12.73
N TYR A 230 -32.45 -9.04 -12.81
CA TYR A 230 -32.51 -9.96 -11.69
C TYR A 230 -31.54 -11.12 -11.89
N PHE A 231 -30.40 -11.06 -11.21
CA PHE A 231 -29.40 -12.11 -11.29
C PHE A 231 -29.61 -13.12 -10.17
N LYS A 232 -29.98 -14.35 -10.54
CA LYS A 232 -30.12 -15.44 -9.57
C LYS A 232 -28.76 -15.80 -8.97
N VAL A 233 -28.66 -15.69 -7.64
CA VAL A 233 -27.48 -16.11 -6.88
C VAL A 233 -27.66 -17.54 -6.40
N ASN A 234 -28.75 -17.79 -5.67
CA ASN A 234 -29.09 -19.12 -5.16
C ASN A 234 -30.63 -19.31 -5.12
N LYS A 235 -31.13 -20.22 -4.29
CA LYS A 235 -32.59 -20.45 -4.17
C LYS A 235 -33.33 -19.36 -3.39
N HIS A 236 -32.62 -18.60 -2.56
CA HIS A 236 -33.15 -17.65 -1.59
C HIS A 236 -32.81 -16.20 -1.91
N ILE A 237 -31.89 -15.95 -2.84
CA ILE A 237 -31.35 -14.63 -3.12
C ILE A 237 -31.25 -14.40 -4.63
N TYR A 238 -31.78 -13.27 -5.06
CA TYR A 238 -31.61 -12.64 -6.36
C TYR A 238 -31.01 -11.24 -6.16
N LEU A 239 -30.08 -10.85 -7.02
CA LEU A 239 -29.57 -9.49 -7.05
C LEU A 239 -30.41 -8.68 -8.02
N LYS A 240 -31.13 -7.70 -7.50
CA LYS A 240 -31.88 -6.69 -8.27
C LYS A 240 -30.93 -5.56 -8.63
N VAL A 241 -30.83 -5.20 -9.91
CA VAL A 241 -29.91 -4.16 -10.39
C VAL A 241 -30.59 -3.23 -11.38
N ARG A 242 -30.49 -1.91 -11.21
CA ARG A 242 -31.02 -0.94 -12.19
C ARG A 242 -30.35 -1.09 -13.56
N ARG A 243 -31.14 -1.29 -14.62
CA ARG A 243 -30.64 -1.53 -15.99
C ARG A 243 -29.77 -0.38 -16.52
N HIS A 244 -30.23 0.86 -16.35
CA HIS A 244 -29.53 2.06 -16.82
C HIS A 244 -28.06 2.12 -16.35
N PHE A 245 -27.84 1.96 -15.04
CA PHE A 245 -26.49 1.97 -14.46
C PHE A 245 -25.69 0.72 -14.79
N PHE A 246 -26.34 -0.45 -14.83
CA PHE A 246 -25.68 -1.70 -15.19
C PHE A 246 -25.10 -1.60 -16.61
N ASP A 247 -25.86 -1.13 -17.59
CA ASP A 247 -25.40 -1.08 -18.98
C ASP A 247 -24.35 -0.01 -19.23
N LYS A 248 -24.47 1.14 -18.56
CA LYS A 248 -23.54 2.26 -18.71
C LYS A 248 -22.19 2.01 -18.03
N TYR A 249 -22.18 1.53 -16.79
CA TYR A 249 -20.97 1.46 -15.97
C TYR A 249 -20.43 0.04 -15.84
N GLN A 250 -19.23 -0.19 -16.39
CA GLN A 250 -18.48 -1.44 -16.18
C GLN A 250 -18.21 -1.73 -14.70
N TYR A 251 -18.07 -0.68 -13.89
CA TYR A 251 -17.96 -0.80 -12.44
C TYR A 251 -19.19 -1.49 -11.81
N VAL A 252 -20.40 -1.08 -12.18
CA VAL A 252 -21.66 -1.68 -11.66
C VAL A 252 -21.76 -3.15 -12.08
N LYS A 253 -21.44 -3.47 -13.35
CA LYS A 253 -21.37 -4.87 -13.81
C LYS A 253 -20.41 -5.71 -12.97
N ALA A 254 -19.23 -5.17 -12.69
CA ALA A 254 -18.22 -5.86 -11.89
C ALA A 254 -18.64 -6.06 -10.44
N VAL A 255 -19.25 -5.05 -9.82
CA VAL A 255 -19.79 -5.14 -8.45
C VAL A 255 -20.84 -6.24 -8.36
N THR A 256 -21.82 -6.27 -9.28
CA THR A 256 -22.85 -7.32 -9.31
C THR A 256 -22.24 -8.72 -9.39
N ALA A 257 -21.22 -8.89 -10.24
CA ALA A 257 -20.51 -10.16 -10.40
C ALA A 257 -19.80 -10.59 -9.11
N MET A 258 -19.12 -9.64 -8.46
CA MET A 258 -18.42 -9.88 -7.20
C MET A 258 -19.35 -10.21 -6.04
N LEU A 259 -20.52 -9.55 -5.94
CA LEU A 259 -21.53 -9.86 -4.93
C LEU A 259 -22.01 -11.31 -5.08
N LYS A 260 -22.35 -11.71 -6.31
CA LYS A 260 -22.77 -13.08 -6.63
C LYS A 260 -21.70 -14.11 -6.27
N GLU A 261 -20.42 -13.82 -6.52
CA GLU A 261 -19.31 -14.74 -6.23
C GLU A 261 -19.03 -14.94 -4.74
N CYS A 262 -19.35 -13.95 -3.89
CA CYS A 262 -19.16 -14.08 -2.45
C CYS A 262 -20.23 -14.95 -1.78
N MET A 263 -21.44 -14.98 -2.35
CA MET A 263 -22.56 -15.71 -1.79
C MET A 263 -22.52 -17.18 -2.22
N SER A 264 -22.71 -18.07 -1.25
CA SER A 264 -22.75 -19.51 -1.48
C SER A 264 -24.17 -19.99 -1.81
N THR A 265 -24.30 -21.26 -2.21
CA THR A 265 -25.61 -21.91 -2.40
C THR A 265 -26.44 -22.01 -1.11
N ARG A 266 -25.82 -21.82 0.06
CA ARG A 266 -26.45 -21.94 1.39
C ARG A 266 -26.72 -20.59 2.05
N THR A 267 -26.20 -19.50 1.50
CA THR A 267 -26.34 -18.16 2.09
C THR A 267 -27.81 -17.75 2.04
N THR A 268 -28.37 -17.38 3.18
CA THR A 268 -29.73 -16.85 3.30
C THR A 268 -29.69 -15.32 3.42
N ILE A 269 -30.85 -14.66 3.30
CA ILE A 269 -30.94 -13.20 3.46
C ILE A 269 -30.56 -12.79 4.89
N GLU A 270 -30.91 -13.59 5.89
CA GLU A 270 -30.57 -13.35 7.30
C GLU A 270 -29.06 -13.36 7.54
N ASP A 271 -28.32 -14.21 6.81
CA ASP A 271 -26.86 -14.32 6.92
C ASP A 271 -26.14 -13.09 6.31
N LEU A 272 -26.80 -12.27 5.48
CA LEU A 272 -26.14 -11.19 4.74
C LEU A 272 -25.56 -10.13 5.67
N GLU A 273 -26.24 -9.81 6.76
CA GLU A 273 -25.77 -8.82 7.74
C GLU A 273 -24.90 -9.42 8.86
N ASP A 274 -24.77 -10.76 8.92
CA ASP A 274 -23.97 -11.41 9.96
C ASP A 274 -22.47 -11.33 9.66
N ILE A 275 -21.79 -10.41 10.34
CA ILE A 275 -20.33 -10.22 10.29
C ILE A 275 -19.58 -11.50 10.66
N ASP A 276 -20.09 -12.28 11.60
CA ASP A 276 -19.44 -13.50 12.06
C ASP A 276 -19.52 -14.62 11.02
N TYR A 277 -20.67 -14.73 10.35
CA TYR A 277 -20.83 -15.61 9.18
C TYR A 277 -19.77 -15.33 8.12
N TRP A 278 -19.57 -14.06 7.75
CA TRP A 278 -18.58 -13.67 6.74
C TRP A 278 -17.14 -13.89 7.21
N THR A 279 -16.87 -13.65 8.48
CA THR A 279 -15.56 -13.92 9.09
C THR A 279 -15.22 -15.42 9.04
N GLU A 280 -16.19 -16.28 9.34
CA GLU A 280 -16.04 -17.73 9.17
C GLU A 280 -15.89 -18.14 7.70
N HIS A 281 -16.58 -17.45 6.79
CA HIS A 281 -16.46 -17.69 5.35
C HIS A 281 -15.02 -17.46 4.84
N ILE A 282 -14.40 -16.34 5.27
CA ILE A 282 -12.98 -16.08 5.00
C ILE A 282 -12.10 -17.18 5.61
N GLY A 283 -12.36 -17.58 6.85
CA GLY A 283 -11.64 -18.65 7.53
C GLY A 283 -11.74 -20.00 6.82
N GLY A 284 -12.92 -20.32 6.30
CA GLY A 284 -13.23 -21.54 5.54
C GLY A 284 -12.41 -21.68 4.26
N LEU A 285 -11.90 -20.57 3.71
CA LEU A 285 -10.95 -20.62 2.60
C LEU A 285 -9.65 -21.32 3.02
N PHE A 286 -9.18 -21.12 4.25
CA PHE A 286 -7.87 -21.60 4.71
C PHE A 286 -7.91 -22.88 5.53
N THR A 287 -8.99 -23.12 6.28
CA THR A 287 -9.15 -24.29 7.15
C THR A 287 -10.52 -24.95 6.95
N LYS A 288 -10.55 -26.28 7.01
CA LYS A 288 -11.80 -27.06 6.98
C LYS A 288 -12.35 -27.35 8.38
N THR A 289 -11.63 -26.96 9.44
CA THR A 289 -12.01 -27.24 10.83
C THR A 289 -12.91 -26.12 11.36
N ALA A 290 -14.21 -26.43 11.57
CA ALA A 290 -15.24 -25.45 11.94
C ALA A 290 -14.83 -24.53 13.12
N HIS A 291 -14.43 -25.10 14.26
CA HIS A 291 -14.05 -24.32 15.46
C HIS A 291 -12.79 -23.44 15.29
N LYS A 292 -12.08 -23.54 14.16
CA LYS A 292 -10.90 -22.73 13.84
C LYS A 292 -11.13 -21.74 12.70
N MET A 293 -12.30 -21.79 12.04
CA MET A 293 -12.59 -20.93 10.90
C MET A 293 -12.58 -19.46 11.34
N ARG A 294 -13.30 -19.14 12.42
CA ARG A 294 -13.34 -17.78 12.97
C ARG A 294 -11.95 -17.21 13.29
N ASP A 295 -11.11 -17.96 14.01
CA ASP A 295 -9.74 -17.53 14.34
C ASP A 295 -8.88 -17.30 13.09
N SER A 296 -9.02 -18.17 12.09
CA SER A 296 -8.32 -18.02 10.82
C SER A 296 -8.82 -16.82 10.02
N GLY A 297 -10.13 -16.54 10.05
CA GLY A 297 -10.75 -15.36 9.45
C GLY A 297 -10.21 -14.08 10.07
N ASN A 298 -10.27 -13.97 11.40
CA ASN A 298 -9.75 -12.83 12.16
C ASN A 298 -8.26 -12.56 11.89
N SER A 299 -7.45 -13.62 11.81
CA SER A 299 -6.02 -13.50 11.49
C SER A 299 -5.79 -12.99 10.07
N THR A 300 -6.65 -13.39 9.13
CA THR A 300 -6.59 -12.95 7.72
C THR A 300 -6.99 -11.49 7.59
N ILE A 301 -8.06 -11.06 8.28
CA ILE A 301 -8.52 -9.66 8.31
C ILE A 301 -7.43 -8.77 8.93
N THR A 302 -6.86 -9.17 10.07
CA THR A 302 -5.76 -8.42 10.71
C THR A 302 -4.55 -8.26 9.78
N PHE A 303 -4.24 -9.30 9.00
CA PHE A 303 -3.18 -9.20 7.99
C PHE A 303 -3.55 -8.26 6.85
N PHE A 304 -4.80 -8.32 6.37
CA PHE A 304 -5.30 -7.43 5.33
C PHE A 304 -5.21 -5.95 5.76
N GLU A 305 -5.65 -5.64 6.98
CA GLU A 305 -5.54 -4.29 7.58
C GLU A 305 -4.10 -3.78 7.66
N ARG A 306 -3.12 -4.67 7.84
CA ARG A 306 -1.68 -4.34 7.89
C ARG A 306 -1.06 -4.00 6.53
N LEU A 307 -1.70 -4.34 5.41
CA LEU A 307 -1.09 -4.14 4.09
C LEU A 307 -0.82 -2.67 3.76
N LEU A 308 -1.60 -1.77 4.37
CA LEU A 308 -1.42 -0.34 4.21
C LEU A 308 -0.45 0.20 5.28
N ASP A 309 0.73 0.59 4.82
CA ASP A 309 1.71 1.27 5.64
C ASP A 309 1.61 2.80 5.53
N LEU A 310 2.10 3.50 6.57
CA LEU A 310 2.08 4.97 6.63
C LEU A 310 2.82 5.61 5.46
N THR A 311 3.94 5.02 5.03
CA THR A 311 4.74 5.56 3.91
C THR A 311 3.95 5.52 2.61
N THR A 312 3.19 4.46 2.36
CA THR A 312 2.29 4.37 1.20
C THR A 312 1.17 5.39 1.27
N LYS A 313 0.59 5.65 2.44
CA LYS A 313 -0.42 6.71 2.62
C LYS A 313 0.15 8.08 2.22
N ASP A 314 1.34 8.41 2.68
CA ASP A 314 1.96 9.71 2.41
C ASP A 314 2.35 9.89 0.93
N ILE A 315 2.74 8.81 0.25
CA ILE A 315 3.22 8.81 -1.14
C ILE A 315 2.07 8.84 -2.15
N LEU A 316 0.95 8.19 -1.85
CA LEU A 316 -0.16 8.05 -2.80
C LEU A 316 -0.85 9.40 -3.04
N LYS A 317 -1.02 9.78 -4.31
CA LYS A 317 -1.62 11.07 -4.70
C LYS A 317 -3.11 10.96 -5.01
N VAL A 318 -3.87 10.44 -4.05
CA VAL A 318 -5.34 10.43 -4.10
C VAL A 318 -5.88 11.38 -3.02
N SER A 319 -7.19 11.58 -2.96
CA SER A 319 -7.83 12.29 -1.85
C SER A 319 -7.65 11.57 -0.51
N GLU A 320 -7.61 12.32 0.59
CA GLU A 320 -7.36 11.76 1.94
C GLU A 320 -8.41 10.72 2.36
N ILE A 321 -9.66 10.88 1.93
CA ILE A 321 -10.74 9.92 2.16
C ILE A 321 -10.41 8.53 1.56
N ASN A 322 -9.74 8.49 0.41
CA ASN A 322 -9.32 7.25 -0.24
C ASN A 322 -8.04 6.64 0.37
N LYS A 323 -7.42 7.28 1.38
CA LYS A 323 -6.19 6.81 2.07
C LYS A 323 -6.41 6.41 3.52
N GLN A 324 -7.63 6.58 4.06
CA GLN A 324 -7.92 6.34 5.48
C GLN A 324 -7.55 4.92 5.90
N SER A 325 -7.94 3.93 5.11
CA SER A 325 -7.70 2.52 5.40
C SER A 325 -7.35 1.72 4.14
N ILE A 326 -6.94 0.46 4.33
CA ILE A 326 -6.76 -0.48 3.22
C ILE A 326 -8.06 -0.70 2.44
N TYR A 327 -9.21 -0.65 3.12
CA TYR A 327 -10.53 -0.76 2.51
C TYR A 327 -10.77 0.42 1.56
N SER A 328 -10.45 1.64 1.98
CA SER A 328 -10.57 2.84 1.15
C SER A 328 -9.73 2.74 -0.13
N ILE A 329 -8.49 2.25 0.00
CA ILE A 329 -7.58 2.08 -1.14
C ILE A 329 -8.05 0.99 -2.09
N VAL A 330 -8.47 -0.17 -1.58
CA VAL A 330 -8.95 -1.26 -2.43
C VAL A 330 -10.23 -0.84 -3.16
N ARG A 331 -11.13 -0.15 -2.47
CA ARG A 331 -12.31 0.46 -3.09
C ARG A 331 -11.93 1.41 -4.22
N TRP A 332 -11.02 2.35 -3.96
CA TRP A 332 -10.52 3.29 -4.97
C TRP A 332 -9.91 2.56 -6.18
N MET A 333 -9.11 1.52 -5.95
CA MET A 333 -8.51 0.70 -7.03
C MET A 333 -9.57 -0.01 -7.89
N ILE A 334 -10.68 -0.44 -7.30
CA ILE A 334 -11.78 -1.13 -8.01
C ILE A 334 -12.63 -0.13 -8.79
N GLN A 335 -13.01 0.98 -8.15
CA GLN A 335 -13.78 2.06 -8.79
C GLN A 335 -13.05 2.60 -10.03
N ASN A 336 -11.74 2.85 -9.92
CA ASN A 336 -10.95 3.44 -10.99
C ASN A 336 -10.12 2.40 -11.77
N PHE A 337 -10.51 1.12 -11.72
CA PHE A 337 -9.72 0.04 -12.29
C PHE A 337 -9.46 0.23 -13.79
N ALA A 338 -10.49 0.64 -14.54
CA ALA A 338 -10.39 0.81 -15.99
C ALA A 338 -9.33 1.87 -16.37
N GLU A 339 -9.29 3.00 -15.68
CA GLU A 339 -8.32 4.08 -15.93
C GLU A 339 -6.92 3.67 -15.46
N LEU A 340 -6.82 3.08 -14.27
CA LEU A 340 -5.55 2.58 -13.74
C LEU A 340 -4.94 1.50 -14.67
N LYS A 341 -5.77 0.72 -15.37
CA LYS A 341 -5.35 -0.31 -16.31
C LYS A 341 -4.73 0.25 -17.60
N GLN A 342 -5.07 1.48 -17.98
CA GLN A 342 -4.56 2.12 -19.20
C GLN A 342 -3.11 2.62 -19.06
N LYS A 343 -2.58 2.67 -17.84
CA LYS A 343 -1.22 3.14 -17.57
C LYS A 343 -0.17 2.33 -18.34
N ASN A 344 0.79 3.06 -18.92
CA ASN A 344 1.94 2.46 -19.56
C ASN A 344 3.11 2.33 -18.57
N ASN A 345 3.44 1.09 -18.21
CA ASN A 345 4.55 0.78 -17.31
C ASN A 345 5.95 1.23 -17.79
N MET A 346 6.13 1.65 -19.05
CA MET A 346 7.41 2.20 -19.53
C MET A 346 7.46 3.73 -19.47
N ASP A 347 6.32 4.39 -19.29
CA ASP A 347 6.26 5.84 -19.29
C ASP A 347 6.77 6.40 -17.96
N LEU A 348 7.60 7.46 -18.01
CA LEU A 348 8.12 8.11 -16.82
C LEU A 348 7.06 8.89 -16.05
N SER A 349 5.99 9.36 -16.69
CA SER A 349 4.86 10.00 -15.99
C SER A 349 4.30 9.10 -14.86
N THR A 350 4.30 7.78 -15.09
CA THR A 350 3.85 6.77 -14.12
C THR A 350 4.99 6.26 -13.20
N LYS A 351 6.15 6.93 -13.21
CA LYS A 351 7.35 6.53 -12.46
C LYS A 351 7.79 7.60 -11.48
N ARG A 352 8.54 7.17 -10.48
CA ARG A 352 9.25 8.01 -9.53
C ARG A 352 10.59 7.40 -9.15
N LEU A 353 11.47 8.26 -8.65
CA LEU A 353 12.72 7.88 -8.02
C LEU A 353 12.49 7.69 -6.51
N ARG A 354 13.29 6.81 -5.90
CA ARG A 354 13.37 6.70 -4.44
C ARG A 354 14.75 6.24 -3.98
N LEU A 355 15.13 6.59 -2.76
CA LEU A 355 16.42 6.20 -2.16
C LEU A 355 16.28 5.62 -0.75
N ASN A 356 16.13 6.48 0.28
CA ASN A 356 16.06 6.03 1.67
C ASN A 356 14.85 5.12 1.95
N GLU A 357 13.72 5.39 1.28
CA GLU A 357 12.50 4.57 1.35
C GLU A 357 12.74 3.09 1.04
N TYR A 358 13.59 2.75 0.06
CA TYR A 358 13.81 1.33 -0.26
C TYR A 358 14.60 0.60 0.83
N ILE A 359 15.38 1.31 1.64
CA ILE A 359 16.12 0.73 2.78
C ILE A 359 15.11 0.27 3.83
N ALA A 360 14.13 1.12 4.13
CA ALA A 360 13.01 0.78 4.99
C ALA A 360 12.13 -0.33 4.39
N SER A 361 11.92 -0.34 3.07
CA SER A 361 11.23 -1.43 2.36
C SER A 361 11.91 -2.79 2.58
N MET A 362 13.24 -2.88 2.46
CA MET A 362 13.96 -4.12 2.74
C MET A 362 13.82 -4.56 4.21
N LEU A 363 13.87 -3.61 5.15
CA LEU A 363 13.68 -3.90 6.57
C LEU A 363 12.26 -4.40 6.86
N SER A 364 11.24 -3.73 6.30
CA SER A 364 9.83 -4.10 6.46
C SER A 364 9.55 -5.49 5.91
N MET A 365 10.07 -5.83 4.73
CA MET A 365 9.95 -7.19 4.19
C MET A 365 10.51 -8.24 5.16
N ARG A 366 11.67 -7.95 5.77
CA ARG A 366 12.34 -8.88 6.69
C ARG A 366 11.60 -9.03 8.02
N LEU A 367 11.07 -7.95 8.58
CA LEU A 367 10.24 -8.00 9.79
C LEU A 367 8.89 -8.65 9.49
N GLY A 368 8.33 -8.39 8.32
CA GLY A 368 7.08 -8.98 7.85
C GLY A 368 7.12 -10.50 7.76
N GLU A 369 8.25 -11.12 7.39
CA GLU A 369 8.42 -12.58 7.45
C GLU A 369 8.24 -13.13 8.89
N SER A 370 8.69 -12.40 9.91
CA SER A 370 8.56 -12.79 11.32
C SER A 370 7.12 -12.59 11.81
N VAL A 371 6.49 -11.48 11.46
CA VAL A 371 5.09 -11.20 11.81
C VAL A 371 4.14 -12.18 11.12
N ASN A 372 4.34 -12.47 9.84
CA ASN A 372 3.47 -13.39 9.10
C ASN A 372 3.53 -14.80 9.70
N ARG A 373 4.70 -15.20 10.20
CA ARG A 373 4.86 -16.46 10.95
C ARG A 373 4.05 -16.47 12.24
N LEU A 374 4.02 -15.33 12.95
CA LEU A 374 3.20 -15.16 14.15
C LEU A 374 1.70 -15.27 13.82
N LEU A 375 1.23 -14.57 12.78
CA LEU A 375 -0.17 -14.58 12.36
C LEU A 375 -0.61 -15.94 11.80
N SER A 376 0.30 -16.66 11.14
CA SER A 376 0.02 -18.01 10.63
C SER A 376 -0.07 -19.08 11.72
N SER A 377 0.42 -18.77 12.92
CA SER A 377 0.29 -19.65 14.09
C SER A 377 -1.16 -19.56 14.55
N GLN A 378 -2.00 -20.48 14.07
CA GLN A 378 -3.44 -20.54 14.36
C GLN A 378 -3.69 -20.65 15.89
N GLY A 379 -3.96 -19.51 16.53
CA GLY A 379 -4.22 -19.35 17.97
C GLY A 379 -3.82 -17.96 18.48
N LYS A 380 -4.11 -17.64 19.76
CA LYS A 380 -3.58 -16.42 20.40
C LYS A 380 -2.05 -16.46 20.36
N ALA A 381 -1.44 -15.43 19.78
CA ALA A 381 0.00 -15.23 19.79
C ALA A 381 0.54 -15.32 21.23
N THR A 382 1.39 -16.31 21.50
CA THR A 382 2.01 -16.41 22.83
C THR A 382 3.02 -15.28 23.02
N PHE A 383 3.17 -14.81 24.25
CA PHE A 383 4.13 -13.75 24.60
C PHE A 383 5.54 -14.04 24.06
N LYS A 384 6.00 -15.30 24.12
CA LYS A 384 7.30 -15.71 23.59
C LYS A 384 7.41 -15.56 22.07
N GLN A 385 6.33 -15.83 21.33
CA GLN A 385 6.33 -15.65 19.89
C GLN A 385 6.35 -14.17 19.52
N VAL A 386 5.66 -13.31 20.28
CA VAL A 386 5.75 -11.84 20.13
C VAL A 386 7.18 -11.35 20.44
N GLU A 387 7.79 -11.80 21.55
CA GLU A 387 9.17 -11.47 21.90
C GLU A 387 10.17 -11.93 20.82
N ASN A 388 9.89 -13.02 20.11
CA ASN A 388 10.74 -13.51 19.03
C ASN A 388 10.79 -12.58 17.81
N ILE A 389 9.77 -11.74 17.56
CA ILE A 389 9.80 -10.73 16.48
C ILE A 389 10.99 -9.79 16.69
N PHE A 390 11.28 -9.45 17.94
CA PHE A 390 12.38 -8.55 18.32
C PHE A 390 13.75 -9.23 18.40
N LYS A 391 13.88 -10.50 17.98
CA LYS A 391 15.16 -11.22 17.91
C LYS A 391 15.80 -11.07 16.53
N PHE A 392 16.17 -9.84 16.17
CA PHE A 392 16.96 -9.53 14.98
C PHE A 392 18.34 -8.99 15.36
N PRO A 393 19.36 -9.14 14.49
CA PRO A 393 20.68 -8.59 14.75
C PRO A 393 20.63 -7.05 14.65
N GLY A 394 21.33 -6.33 15.53
CA GLY A 394 21.29 -4.86 15.48
C GLY A 394 21.96 -4.26 14.24
N ASN A 395 22.82 -4.99 13.53
CA ASN A 395 23.35 -4.58 12.22
C ASN A 395 22.49 -5.04 11.02
N ILE A 396 21.21 -5.37 11.23
CA ILE A 396 20.29 -5.89 10.19
C ILE A 396 20.24 -5.00 8.94
N VAL A 397 20.16 -3.68 9.09
CA VAL A 397 20.08 -2.74 7.96
C VAL A 397 21.35 -2.79 7.12
N LEU A 398 22.53 -2.82 7.76
CA LEU A 398 23.81 -2.92 7.08
C LEU A 398 23.94 -4.25 6.31
N GLN A 399 23.45 -5.36 6.89
CA GLN A 399 23.42 -6.66 6.20
C GLN A 399 22.49 -6.64 4.98
N LEU A 400 21.31 -6.05 5.11
CA LEU A 400 20.35 -5.90 4.00
C LEU A 400 20.94 -5.01 2.88
N LEU A 401 21.60 -3.91 3.22
CA LEU A 401 22.25 -3.04 2.23
C LEU A 401 23.39 -3.73 1.49
N GLN A 402 24.25 -4.48 2.20
CA GLN A 402 25.35 -5.22 1.58
C GLN A 402 24.89 -6.36 0.67
N THR A 403 23.75 -6.97 0.98
CA THR A 403 23.13 -8.00 0.13
C THR A 403 22.31 -7.39 -1.00
N SER A 404 21.94 -6.11 -0.89
CA SER A 404 21.25 -5.39 -1.95
C SER A 404 22.18 -5.10 -3.13
N GLN A 405 21.62 -5.08 -4.34
CA GLN A 405 22.34 -4.62 -5.53
C GLN A 405 22.33 -3.08 -5.68
N LEU A 406 21.79 -2.37 -4.67
CA LEU A 406 21.54 -0.92 -4.68
C LEU A 406 22.72 -0.13 -4.13
N LEU A 407 23.55 -0.76 -3.29
CA LEU A 407 24.79 -0.20 -2.78
C LEU A 407 25.94 -0.50 -3.76
N LYS A 408 26.62 0.54 -4.24
CA LYS A 408 27.75 0.41 -5.17
C LYS A 408 29.02 0.96 -4.56
N TYR A 409 30.10 0.21 -4.77
CA TYR A 409 31.44 0.64 -4.36
C TYR A 409 31.89 1.77 -5.28
N ASP A 410 32.53 2.79 -4.71
CA ASP A 410 33.15 3.86 -5.48
C ASP A 410 34.48 3.36 -6.08
N ASP A 411 34.44 2.93 -7.33
CA ASP A 411 35.59 2.44 -8.11
C ASP A 411 36.20 3.51 -9.02
N ARG A 412 35.80 4.77 -8.84
CA ARG A 412 36.17 5.83 -9.76
C ARG A 412 37.59 6.29 -9.55
N VAL A 413 38.23 6.58 -10.67
CA VAL A 413 39.61 7.08 -10.75
C VAL A 413 39.63 8.58 -11.05
N ASN A 414 38.47 9.18 -11.35
CA ASN A 414 38.32 10.59 -11.72
C ASN A 414 37.36 11.35 -10.79
N ASP A 415 37.49 12.68 -10.79
CA ASP A 415 36.75 13.59 -9.90
C ASP A 415 35.32 13.91 -10.40
N LEU A 416 34.82 13.17 -11.38
CA LEU A 416 33.52 13.42 -12.02
C LEU A 416 32.39 12.79 -11.17
N ASP A 417 32.12 13.41 -10.02
CA ASP A 417 31.19 12.95 -8.97
C ASP A 417 29.70 13.13 -9.28
N ILE A 418 29.37 14.10 -10.13
CA ILE A 418 27.98 14.49 -10.41
C ILE A 418 27.17 13.30 -10.97
N PHE A 419 27.71 12.56 -11.93
CA PHE A 419 26.97 11.48 -12.59
C PHE A 419 26.79 10.25 -11.71
N SER A 420 27.66 10.05 -10.72
CA SER A 420 27.53 8.96 -9.74
C SER A 420 26.31 9.16 -8.86
N ALA A 421 26.04 10.41 -8.46
CA ALA A 421 24.87 10.75 -7.67
C ALA A 421 23.55 10.48 -8.42
N LEU A 422 23.55 10.67 -9.75
CA LEU A 422 22.40 10.52 -10.64
C LEU A 422 22.17 9.09 -11.16
N ARG A 423 23.03 8.12 -10.81
CA ARG A 423 22.86 6.73 -11.25
C ARG A 423 21.58 6.15 -10.68
N TYR A 424 20.81 5.48 -11.54
CA TYR A 424 19.58 4.79 -11.16
C TYR A 424 19.59 3.32 -11.57
N THR A 425 18.69 2.56 -10.97
CA THR A 425 18.42 1.16 -11.28
C THR A 425 16.94 0.87 -11.14
N VAL A 426 16.41 0.01 -12.01
CA VAL A 426 15.04 -0.53 -11.92
C VAL A 426 15.00 -1.76 -11.01
N LYS A 427 16.15 -2.22 -10.50
CA LYS A 427 16.26 -3.38 -9.59
C LYS A 427 16.00 -2.99 -8.14
N GLY A 428 15.78 -3.97 -7.27
CA GLY A 428 15.63 -3.76 -5.82
C GLY A 428 14.30 -4.27 -5.26
N PRO A 429 13.94 -3.91 -4.02
CA PRO A 429 12.70 -4.35 -3.41
C PRO A 429 11.50 -3.77 -4.20
N ASN A 430 10.45 -4.58 -4.31
CA ASN A 430 9.19 -4.23 -4.98
C ASN A 430 9.35 -3.76 -6.44
N SER A 431 10.43 -4.12 -7.13
CA SER A 431 10.62 -3.74 -8.54
C SER A 431 10.63 -4.95 -9.49
N LEU A 432 10.56 -4.66 -10.79
CA LEU A 432 10.51 -5.65 -11.86
C LEU A 432 11.72 -6.61 -11.75
N GLY A 433 11.44 -7.92 -11.75
CA GLY A 433 12.46 -8.96 -11.66
C GLY A 433 12.91 -9.35 -10.26
N SER A 434 12.52 -8.61 -9.22
CA SER A 434 12.89 -8.88 -7.82
C SER A 434 14.39 -9.18 -7.64
N LYS A 435 14.77 -10.45 -7.43
CA LYS A 435 16.17 -10.90 -7.24
C LYS A 435 16.89 -11.33 -8.54
N SER A 436 16.19 -11.48 -9.67
CA SER A 436 16.74 -12.04 -10.92
C SER A 436 16.41 -11.20 -12.15
N ASP A 437 17.44 -10.71 -12.82
CA ASP A 437 17.35 -9.94 -14.06
C ASP A 437 16.77 -10.75 -15.22
N ARG A 438 16.93 -12.08 -15.19
CA ARG A 438 16.46 -12.99 -16.24
C ARG A 438 14.93 -13.01 -16.36
N ASN A 439 14.24 -12.65 -15.29
CA ASN A 439 12.77 -12.65 -15.26
C ASN A 439 12.17 -11.36 -15.83
N ILE A 440 12.99 -10.39 -16.20
CA ILE A 440 12.52 -9.11 -16.74
C ILE A 440 12.38 -9.23 -18.26
N ASN A 441 11.15 -9.06 -18.75
CA ASN A 441 10.83 -9.10 -20.17
C ASN A 441 11.64 -8.05 -20.96
N VAL A 442 12.05 -8.41 -22.17
CA VAL A 442 12.80 -7.54 -23.11
C VAL A 442 12.13 -6.19 -23.32
N LYS A 443 10.78 -6.13 -23.32
CA LYS A 443 10.04 -4.86 -23.42
C LYS A 443 10.47 -3.84 -22.37
N PHE A 444 10.75 -4.28 -21.14
CA PHE A 444 11.15 -3.41 -20.02
C PHE A 444 12.62 -2.98 -20.07
N ARG A 445 13.39 -3.49 -21.04
CA ARG A 445 14.78 -3.09 -21.29
C ARG A 445 14.89 -2.09 -22.45
N GLY A 446 13.78 -1.79 -23.12
CA GLY A 446 13.73 -0.84 -24.22
C GLY A 446 13.78 0.62 -23.75
N VAL A 447 13.84 1.52 -24.74
CA VAL A 447 13.80 2.97 -24.54
C VAL A 447 12.38 3.47 -24.83
N HIS A 448 11.87 4.36 -23.99
CA HIS A 448 10.57 5.02 -24.18
C HIS A 448 10.79 6.50 -24.55
N PRO A 449 9.92 7.13 -25.37
CA PRO A 449 10.07 8.54 -25.74
C PRO A 449 10.21 9.50 -24.56
N SER A 450 9.52 9.25 -23.44
CA SER A 450 9.62 10.11 -22.25
C SER A 450 10.98 10.06 -21.54
N TYR A 451 11.87 9.13 -21.91
CA TYR A 451 13.24 9.09 -21.40
C TYR A 451 14.08 10.26 -21.90
N LEU A 452 13.75 10.80 -23.08
CA LEU A 452 14.51 11.90 -23.67
C LEU A 452 14.52 13.12 -22.75
N GLY A 453 15.73 13.58 -22.41
CA GLY A 453 15.93 14.73 -21.53
C GLY A 453 15.83 14.41 -20.03
N ASN A 454 15.34 13.23 -19.64
CA ASN A 454 15.20 12.80 -18.24
C ASN A 454 16.18 11.69 -17.85
N LEU A 455 16.34 10.68 -18.72
CA LEU A 455 17.26 9.57 -18.55
C LEU A 455 18.26 9.57 -19.71
N ASP A 456 19.50 9.22 -19.41
CA ASP A 456 20.53 9.06 -20.44
C ASP A 456 20.26 7.78 -21.22
N ILE A 457 19.99 7.94 -22.52
CA ILE A 457 19.65 6.83 -23.41
C ILE A 457 20.87 6.06 -23.93
N ASN A 458 22.08 6.48 -23.62
CA ASN A 458 23.34 5.87 -24.08
C ASN A 458 24.12 5.20 -22.94
N VAL A 459 23.82 5.53 -21.69
CA VAL A 459 24.55 5.03 -20.51
C VAL A 459 23.82 3.86 -19.88
N TYR A 460 24.29 2.63 -20.14
CA TYR A 460 23.78 1.41 -19.50
C TYR A 460 24.89 0.47 -19.06
N SER A 461 24.55 -0.41 -18.12
CA SER A 461 25.44 -1.51 -17.72
C SER A 461 25.47 -2.60 -18.79
N SER A 462 26.67 -3.06 -19.16
CA SER A 462 26.87 -4.19 -20.09
C SER A 462 26.26 -5.50 -19.58
N SER A 463 26.26 -5.71 -18.25
CA SER A 463 25.71 -6.92 -17.62
C SER A 463 24.19 -6.88 -17.47
N SER A 464 23.57 -5.71 -17.60
CA SER A 464 22.13 -5.53 -17.43
C SER A 464 21.59 -4.39 -18.30
N PRO A 465 21.62 -4.54 -19.64
CA PRO A 465 21.20 -3.48 -20.55
C PRO A 465 19.75 -3.07 -20.29
N GLY A 466 19.50 -1.76 -20.24
CA GLY A 466 18.18 -1.16 -20.03
C GLY A 466 17.65 -1.16 -18.59
N LEU A 467 18.36 -1.78 -17.63
CA LEU A 467 17.89 -1.91 -16.24
C LEU A 467 18.55 -0.92 -15.27
N SER A 468 19.64 -0.30 -15.68
CA SER A 468 20.38 0.68 -14.90
C SER A 468 21.01 1.69 -15.84
N GLY A 469 21.02 2.96 -15.43
CA GLY A 469 21.59 4.04 -16.21
C GLY A 469 21.88 5.25 -15.34
N SER A 470 21.89 6.43 -15.95
CA SER A 470 22.04 7.70 -15.25
C SER A 470 20.88 8.62 -15.62
N CYS A 471 20.35 9.34 -14.64
CA CYS A 471 19.46 10.46 -14.93
C CYS A 471 20.29 11.55 -15.59
N THR A 472 19.69 12.32 -16.49
CA THR A 472 20.37 13.49 -17.03
C THR A 472 20.50 14.54 -15.92
N PRO A 473 21.54 15.39 -15.93
CA PRO A 473 21.63 16.52 -15.00
C PRO A 473 20.47 17.53 -15.12
N PHE A 474 19.70 17.46 -16.21
CA PHE A 474 18.58 18.33 -16.54
C PHE A 474 17.21 17.66 -16.33
N ALA A 475 17.19 16.49 -15.68
CA ALA A 475 15.97 15.72 -15.48
C ALA A 475 14.90 16.58 -14.78
N LYS A 476 13.72 16.63 -15.40
CA LYS A 476 12.58 17.37 -14.88
C LYS A 476 11.84 16.48 -13.90
N VAL A 477 12.15 16.64 -12.62
CA VAL A 477 11.45 15.96 -11.53
C VAL A 477 10.92 16.99 -10.54
N HIS A 478 9.67 16.78 -10.11
CA HIS A 478 9.08 17.48 -8.99
C HIS A 478 9.22 16.59 -7.75
N LYS A 479 10.04 17.04 -6.78
CA LYS A 479 10.55 16.19 -5.70
C LYS A 479 11.29 14.98 -6.27
N LEU A 480 10.66 13.81 -6.29
CA LEU A 480 11.21 12.58 -6.89
C LEU A 480 10.28 11.99 -7.96
N TYR A 481 9.25 12.72 -8.39
CA TYR A 481 8.30 12.28 -9.41
C TYR A 481 8.59 12.96 -10.74
N PHE A 482 8.45 12.23 -11.85
CA PHE A 482 8.53 12.84 -13.18
C PHE A 482 7.21 13.53 -13.57
N ASP A 483 6.10 13.08 -12.98
CA ASP A 483 4.80 13.73 -13.05
C ASP A 483 4.16 13.79 -11.65
N ASP A 484 3.67 14.98 -11.30
CA ASP A 484 3.07 15.26 -9.99
C ASP A 484 1.54 15.24 -9.99
N ALA A 485 0.92 14.91 -11.12
CA ALA A 485 -0.53 14.81 -11.24
C ALA A 485 -1.15 13.84 -10.22
N PRO A 486 -2.35 14.16 -9.70
CA PRO A 486 -3.10 13.23 -8.86
C PRO A 486 -3.51 12.00 -9.66
N GLU A 487 -3.73 10.92 -8.93
CA GLU A 487 -4.24 9.67 -9.48
C GLU A 487 -5.75 9.77 -9.79
N PRO A 488 -6.24 9.03 -10.81
CA PRO A 488 -7.65 9.08 -11.19
C PRO A 488 -8.55 8.63 -10.06
N GLN A 489 -9.63 9.38 -9.81
CA GLN A 489 -10.57 9.09 -8.73
C GLN A 489 -12.01 9.53 -9.03
N ASP A 490 -12.41 9.67 -10.30
CA ASP A 490 -13.64 10.40 -10.62
C ASP A 490 -14.90 9.52 -10.59
N GLN A 491 -14.74 8.18 -10.67
CA GLN A 491 -15.84 7.23 -10.88
C GLN A 491 -17.00 7.35 -9.87
N GLU A 492 -16.71 7.55 -8.58
CA GLU A 492 -17.75 7.66 -7.55
C GLU A 492 -18.54 8.97 -7.69
N TYR A 493 -17.84 10.07 -7.98
CA TYR A 493 -18.47 11.37 -8.22
C TYR A 493 -19.41 11.30 -9.43
N GLU A 494 -18.98 10.69 -10.53
CA GLU A 494 -19.79 10.54 -11.75
C GLU A 494 -21.09 9.75 -11.50
N ILE A 495 -21.00 8.63 -10.78
CA ILE A 495 -22.18 7.80 -10.45
C ILE A 495 -23.13 8.56 -9.54
N MET A 496 -22.62 9.25 -8.50
CA MET A 496 -23.45 10.00 -7.57
C MET A 496 -24.14 11.19 -8.23
N LYS A 497 -23.44 11.88 -9.13
CA LYS A 497 -24.02 12.97 -9.92
C LYS A 497 -25.16 12.48 -10.79
N GLU A 498 -24.97 11.37 -11.51
CA GLU A 498 -26.03 10.84 -12.35
C GLU A 498 -27.21 10.28 -11.55
N LEU A 499 -26.97 9.67 -10.38
CA LEU A 499 -28.03 9.32 -9.45
C LEU A 499 -28.84 10.55 -9.03
N ALA A 500 -28.17 11.67 -8.71
CA ALA A 500 -28.84 12.92 -8.36
C ALA A 500 -29.68 13.48 -9.51
N GLU A 501 -29.20 13.36 -10.76
CA GLU A 501 -29.94 13.77 -11.96
C GLU A 501 -31.17 12.88 -12.24
N GLU A 502 -31.08 11.57 -11.99
CA GLU A 502 -32.25 10.67 -12.10
C GLU A 502 -33.28 10.93 -11.00
N ASP A 503 -32.82 11.16 -9.78
CA ASP A 503 -33.68 11.51 -8.64
C ASP A 503 -34.49 12.75 -8.92
N ALA A 504 -33.84 13.79 -9.46
CA ALA A 504 -34.49 15.02 -9.85
C ALA A 504 -35.59 14.79 -10.90
N LYS A 505 -35.40 13.84 -11.84
CA LYS A 505 -36.44 13.45 -12.82
C LYS A 505 -37.61 12.72 -12.16
N GLN A 506 -37.36 12.00 -11.07
CA GLN A 506 -38.37 11.29 -10.28
C GLN A 506 -39.01 12.19 -9.21
N GLY A 507 -38.63 13.47 -9.14
CA GLY A 507 -39.13 14.43 -8.14
C GLY A 507 -38.52 14.28 -6.75
N ILE A 508 -37.44 13.51 -6.61
CA ILE A 508 -36.70 13.33 -5.37
C ILE A 508 -35.65 14.45 -5.25
N LEU A 509 -35.66 15.17 -4.12
CA LEU A 509 -34.66 16.20 -3.84
C LEU A 509 -33.32 15.55 -3.49
N SER A 510 -32.34 15.67 -4.38
CA SER A 510 -30.96 15.27 -4.16
C SER A 510 -30.10 16.51 -3.85
N ILE A 511 -29.28 16.44 -2.79
CA ILE A 511 -28.33 17.49 -2.45
C ILE A 511 -26.98 17.13 -3.09
N GLU A 512 -26.59 17.87 -4.12
CA GLU A 512 -25.26 17.73 -4.71
C GLU A 512 -24.20 18.30 -3.78
N ILE A 513 -23.11 17.54 -3.62
CA ILE A 513 -21.97 17.91 -2.77
C ILE A 513 -20.76 18.16 -3.66
N GLY A 514 -20.37 19.42 -3.80
CA GLY A 514 -19.20 19.83 -4.61
C GLY A 514 -19.46 19.83 -6.12
N ASN A 515 -18.84 20.77 -6.83
CA ASN A 515 -19.08 20.97 -8.27
C ASN A 515 -18.08 20.21 -9.16
N ASN A 516 -17.08 19.59 -8.57
CA ASN A 516 -16.05 18.81 -9.25
C ASN A 516 -15.56 17.67 -8.32
N PRO A 517 -14.83 16.67 -8.86
CA PRO A 517 -14.37 15.54 -8.05
C PRO A 517 -13.55 15.94 -6.82
N VAL A 518 -12.73 16.99 -6.92
CA VAL A 518 -11.88 17.44 -5.80
C VAL A 518 -12.75 17.98 -4.66
N GLU A 519 -13.64 18.93 -4.96
CA GLU A 519 -14.58 19.50 -3.98
C GLU A 519 -15.48 18.43 -3.35
N TYR A 520 -15.95 17.46 -4.15
CA TYR A 520 -16.76 16.34 -3.68
C TYR A 520 -16.03 15.53 -2.60
N TYR A 521 -14.78 15.15 -2.84
CA TYR A 521 -14.00 14.37 -1.87
C TYR A 521 -13.57 15.16 -0.65
N GLU A 522 -13.26 16.45 -0.80
CA GLU A 522 -12.96 17.35 0.32
C GLU A 522 -14.19 17.51 1.24
N ALA A 523 -15.35 17.78 0.66
CA ALA A 523 -16.59 17.91 1.40
C ALA A 523 -16.97 16.60 2.12
N ARG A 524 -16.82 15.44 1.48
CA ARG A 524 -17.04 14.15 2.14
C ARG A 524 -16.07 13.89 3.29
N MET A 525 -14.80 14.25 3.12
CA MET A 525 -13.83 14.14 4.20
C MET A 525 -14.23 15.03 5.39
N GLU A 526 -14.76 16.22 5.13
CA GLU A 526 -15.23 17.11 6.19
C GLU A 526 -16.49 16.57 6.88
N MET A 527 -17.43 15.98 6.13
CA MET A 527 -18.59 15.29 6.71
C MET A 527 -18.16 14.15 7.62
N LEU A 528 -17.20 13.31 7.20
CA LEU A 528 -16.65 12.24 8.02
C LEU A 528 -15.99 12.76 9.30
N LYS A 529 -15.21 13.85 9.21
CA LYS A 529 -14.61 14.49 10.40
C LYS A 529 -15.67 15.00 11.37
N ARG A 530 -16.78 15.55 10.86
CA ARG A 530 -17.89 16.03 11.69
C ARG A 530 -18.66 14.87 12.34
N GLN A 531 -18.85 13.77 11.62
CA GLN A 531 -19.46 12.56 12.16
C GLN A 531 -18.60 11.94 13.27
N ALA A 532 -17.27 11.89 13.09
CA ALA A 532 -16.33 11.45 14.12
C ALA A 532 -16.31 12.35 15.37
N ASN A 533 -16.76 13.60 15.25
CA ASN A 533 -16.95 14.53 16.37
C ASN A 533 -18.33 14.38 17.05
N ASN A 534 -18.98 13.22 16.94
CA ASN A 534 -20.29 12.87 17.51
C ASN A 534 -21.49 13.68 16.96
N PHE A 535 -21.47 14.10 15.69
CA PHE A 535 -22.69 14.59 15.02
C PHE A 535 -23.28 13.49 14.15
N ASN A 536 -24.47 12.97 14.49
CA ASN A 536 -25.19 12.05 13.61
C ASN A 536 -25.83 12.86 12.48
N ILE A 537 -25.50 12.51 11.23
CA ILE A 537 -26.20 13.02 10.04
C ILE A 537 -27.24 11.96 9.69
N THR A 538 -28.49 12.19 10.09
CA THR A 538 -29.61 11.29 9.77
C THR A 538 -30.44 11.91 8.65
N TYR A 539 -30.71 11.13 7.61
CA TYR A 539 -31.60 11.53 6.52
C TYR A 539 -32.99 10.96 6.85
N MET A 540 -33.99 11.83 7.02
CA MET A 540 -35.39 11.41 7.09
C MET A 540 -36.11 11.98 5.87
N THR A 541 -36.74 11.10 5.10
CA THR A 541 -37.72 11.46 4.07
C THR A 541 -39.09 11.43 4.72
N ASP A 542 -39.79 12.57 4.73
CA ASP A 542 -41.22 12.61 5.05
C ASP A 542 -42.00 12.35 3.76
N GLU A 543 -42.85 11.32 3.76
CA GLU A 543 -43.55 10.80 2.57
C GLU A 543 -44.56 11.80 1.99
N ASP A 544 -44.95 12.85 2.74
CA ASP A 544 -46.06 13.73 2.37
C ASP A 544 -45.65 15.16 1.92
N GLU A 545 -44.41 15.63 2.13
CA GLU A 545 -44.02 17.02 1.79
C GLU A 545 -42.71 17.20 0.98
N GLY A 546 -41.96 16.15 0.68
CA GLY A 546 -40.79 16.25 -0.22
C GLY A 546 -39.67 17.19 0.27
N MET A 547 -39.68 17.59 1.54
CA MET A 547 -38.65 18.44 2.16
C MET A 547 -37.68 17.58 2.96
N LEU A 548 -36.39 17.72 2.64
CA LEU A 548 -35.29 17.03 3.31
C LEU A 548 -34.82 17.89 4.50
N TYR A 549 -35.08 17.44 5.72
CA TYR A 549 -34.54 18.07 6.92
C TYR A 549 -33.22 17.41 7.32
N VAL A 550 -32.17 18.21 7.54
CA VAL A 550 -30.95 17.76 8.22
C VAL A 550 -31.14 18.03 9.72
N ILE A 551 -31.46 16.98 10.49
CA ILE A 551 -31.50 17.08 11.95
C ILE A 551 -30.12 16.70 12.49
N LEU A 552 -29.48 17.64 13.19
CA LEU A 552 -28.26 17.39 13.95
C LEU A 552 -28.68 16.84 15.33
N GLY A 553 -28.48 15.54 15.57
CA GLY A 553 -28.77 14.89 16.85
C GLY A 553 -27.54 14.25 17.49
N GLU A 554 -27.54 14.14 18.83
CA GLU A 554 -26.51 13.40 19.58
C GLU A 554 -26.63 11.87 19.35
N PRO A 555 -25.51 11.12 19.24
CA PRO A 555 -25.52 9.76 18.70
C PRO A 555 -25.84 8.68 19.75
N THR A 556 -26.57 7.64 19.34
CA THR A 556 -26.88 6.45 20.14
C THR A 556 -25.88 5.30 19.96
N THR A 557 -25.05 5.28 18.92
CA THR A 557 -24.00 4.27 18.71
C THR A 557 -22.83 4.81 17.87
N ASN A 558 -21.61 4.69 18.39
CA ASN A 558 -20.37 5.06 17.70
C ASN A 558 -19.79 3.86 16.94
N TYR A 559 -19.44 4.05 15.67
CA TYR A 559 -18.55 3.15 14.94
C TYR A 559 -17.23 3.88 14.68
N ASP A 560 -16.14 3.39 15.27
CA ASP A 560 -14.78 3.86 14.97
C ASP A 560 -14.36 3.37 13.57
N ILE A 561 -14.07 4.32 12.66
CA ILE A 561 -13.50 4.08 11.31
C ILE A 561 -11.98 4.26 11.34
#